data_AF-A0A7R9LHR8-F1
#
_entry.id   AF-A0A7R9LHR8-F1
#
_cell.length_a   1.000
_cell.length_b   1.000
_cell.length_c   1.000
_cell.angle_alpha   90.00
_cell.angle_beta   90.00
_cell.angle_gamma   90.00
#
_symmetry.space_group_name_H-M   'P 1'
#
loop_
_entity.id
_entity.type
_entity.pdbx_description
1 polymer ?
#
loop_
_entity_poly.entity_id
_entity_poly.type
_entity_poly.pdbx_seq_one_letter_code
_entity_poly.pdbx_strand_id
1 'polypeptide(L)'
;EESLAVERKVMDIKIRNKRLTEDEIVSQAFVLMSGGFSATSSLLAFTAYEFALNPDYQRRLRDEITDAISATNGEMPYDVLARLPYLDAVVSEILRRHFSPISLFRYPSVDYRLGDTGITLKAGQQIEIPTYAIHLSDEYYPDPFKFDPDRFMPENRHLIKPYTFLPFGGGPRNCVSMRFALLQIKTCLAHIVLKYQFFKTPKTDVPLQYQRSIKIIPFCRSVLMTARELNIELNVIEIDAGAGDQLKPQFLKLNPSHKIPTIVDEGFVLWESRAVMQYLCNKYGPDSTLYPRDPKKRAIVDRWLNYDTSLMESMKSGVAFCGVNPPEDKITALKTNLKLTDQLIGDKRYVTADHLTIADLTLLVTTVPLLMTQYDLP
;
A
#
# COMPACT_ATOMS: atom_id res chain seq x y z
N GLU A 1 -29.72 46.33 49.71
CA GLU A 1 -28.84 46.41 48.53
C GLU A 1 -27.53 45.75 48.92
N GLU A 2 -27.04 44.64 48.37
CA GLU A 2 -27.42 43.71 47.31
C GLU A 2 -26.91 42.35 47.79
N SER A 3 -27.76 41.32 47.80
CA SER A 3 -27.29 39.95 48.06
C SER A 3 -26.72 39.37 46.77
N LEU A 4 -25.49 38.86 46.86
CA LEU A 4 -24.79 38.03 45.88
C LEU A 4 -25.71 37.02 45.16
N ALA A 5 -26.15 37.36 43.94
CA ALA A 5 -26.63 36.38 42.98
C ALA A 5 -25.44 35.93 42.12
N VAL A 6 -24.82 34.83 42.54
CA VAL A 6 -23.87 34.09 41.71
C VAL A 6 -24.65 33.48 40.55
N GLU A 7 -24.62 34.13 39.38
CA GLU A 7 -25.06 33.52 38.12
C GLU A 7 -24.12 32.34 37.81
N ARG A 8 -24.51 31.15 38.26
CA ARG A 8 -24.00 29.89 37.69
C ARG A 8 -24.55 29.78 36.26
N LYS A 9 -23.85 30.36 35.29
CA LYS A 9 -23.97 29.96 33.88
C LYS A 9 -23.55 28.50 33.79
N VAL A 10 -24.51 27.59 33.89
CA VAL A 10 -24.35 26.22 33.43
C VAL A 10 -24.11 26.31 31.92
N MET A 11 -22.85 26.23 31.51
CA MET A 11 -22.52 26.00 30.11
C MET A 11 -23.00 24.59 29.78
N ASP A 12 -24.17 24.51 29.16
CA ASP A 12 -24.71 23.30 28.58
C ASP A 12 -23.77 22.87 27.42
N ILE A 13 -22.79 22.02 27.74
CA ILE A 13 -21.93 21.39 26.74
C ILE A 13 -22.80 20.41 25.98
N LYS A 14 -23.42 20.88 24.89
CA LYS A 14 -24.01 20.00 23.89
C LYS A 14 -22.89 19.22 23.22
N ILE A 15 -22.58 18.03 23.75
CA ILE A 15 -21.79 17.02 23.04
C ILE A 15 -22.63 16.64 21.81
N ARG A 16 -22.41 17.34 20.68
CA ARG A 16 -22.88 16.86 19.38
C ARG A 16 -22.04 15.62 19.07
N ASN A 17 -22.58 14.45 19.41
CA ASN A 17 -22.14 13.19 18.84
C ASN A 17 -22.44 13.26 17.33
N LYS A 18 -21.50 13.83 16.55
CA LYS A 18 -21.54 13.75 15.10
C LYS A 18 -21.46 12.27 14.76
N ARG A 19 -22.59 11.69 14.35
CA ARG A 19 -22.61 10.34 13.79
C ARG A 19 -21.99 10.41 12.41
N LEU A 20 -21.25 9.37 12.05
CA LEU A 20 -20.80 9.22 10.67
C LEU A 20 -22.03 9.07 9.77
N THR A 21 -22.00 9.72 8.60
CA THR A 21 -22.97 9.44 7.54
C THR A 21 -22.73 8.04 6.96
N GLU A 22 -23.70 7.51 6.22
CA GLU A 22 -23.53 6.22 5.54
C GLU A 22 -22.32 6.23 4.59
N ASP A 23 -22.17 7.30 3.80
CA ASP A 23 -21.01 7.49 2.92
C ASP A 23 -19.69 7.54 3.72
N GLU A 24 -19.64 8.29 4.83
CA GLU A 24 -18.45 8.33 5.70
C GLU A 24 -18.14 6.93 6.26
N ILE A 25 -19.15 6.11 6.61
CA ILE A 25 -18.96 4.74 7.08
C ILE A 25 -18.39 3.85 5.97
N VAL A 26 -18.96 3.89 4.77
CA VAL A 26 -18.52 3.09 3.62
C VAL A 26 -17.09 3.46 3.23
N SER A 27 -16.78 4.76 3.12
CA SER A 27 -15.42 5.26 2.84
C SER A 27 -14.42 4.79 3.89
N GLN A 28 -14.74 4.92 5.18
CA GLN A 28 -13.83 4.47 6.24
C GLN A 28 -13.67 2.93 6.25
N ALA A 29 -14.73 2.17 6.03
CA ALA A 29 -14.67 0.70 5.96
C ALA A 29 -13.74 0.24 4.83
N PHE A 30 -13.83 0.87 3.67
CA PHE A 30 -12.96 0.58 2.53
C PHE A 30 -11.48 0.90 2.85
N VAL A 31 -11.20 2.08 3.42
CA VAL A 31 -9.83 2.49 3.81
C VAL A 31 -9.23 1.51 4.81
N LEU A 32 -10.01 1.09 5.82
CA LEU A 32 -9.57 0.12 6.82
C LEU A 32 -9.30 -1.26 6.22
N MET A 33 -10.15 -1.72 5.30
CA MET A 33 -9.98 -3.00 4.61
C MET A 33 -8.74 -3.01 3.71
N SER A 34 -8.60 -2.00 2.84
CA SER A 34 -7.48 -1.87 1.89
C SER A 34 -6.14 -1.71 2.62
N GLY A 35 -6.09 -0.84 3.64
CA GLY A 35 -4.88 -0.58 4.42
C GLY A 35 -4.46 -1.75 5.32
N GLY A 36 -5.40 -2.55 5.82
CA GLY A 36 -5.11 -3.64 6.76
C GLY A 36 -4.54 -4.91 6.12
N PHE A 37 -5.08 -5.33 4.97
CA PHE A 37 -4.74 -6.63 4.38
C PHE A 37 -3.28 -6.71 3.87
N SER A 38 -2.86 -5.72 3.10
CA SER A 38 -1.54 -5.72 2.46
C SER A 38 -0.39 -5.53 3.47
N ALA A 39 -0.61 -4.74 4.52
CA ALA A 39 0.40 -4.46 5.54
C ALA A 39 0.71 -5.69 6.40
N THR A 40 -0.33 -6.33 6.95
CA THR A 40 -0.18 -7.52 7.81
C THR A 40 0.46 -8.68 7.05
N SER A 41 0.02 -8.95 5.81
CA SER A 41 0.59 -10.03 4.98
C SER A 41 2.06 -9.80 4.64
N SER A 42 2.43 -8.56 4.29
CA SER A 42 3.84 -8.21 4.00
C SER A 42 4.72 -8.37 5.23
N LEU A 43 4.27 -7.90 6.40
CA LEU A 43 5.03 -8.04 7.64
C LEU A 43 5.26 -9.50 8.01
N LEU A 44 4.22 -10.35 7.92
CA LEU A 44 4.36 -11.80 8.15
C LEU A 44 5.35 -12.45 7.17
N ALA A 45 5.35 -12.03 5.90
CA ALA A 45 6.29 -12.53 4.90
C ALA A 45 7.74 -12.13 5.21
N PHE A 46 7.98 -10.87 5.62
CA PHE A 46 9.30 -10.42 6.05
C PHE A 46 9.79 -11.17 7.31
N THR A 47 8.89 -11.44 8.27
CA THR A 47 9.23 -12.26 9.43
C THR A 47 9.63 -13.67 9.03
N ALA A 48 8.88 -14.31 8.13
CA ALA A 48 9.21 -15.64 7.61
C ALA A 48 10.57 -15.66 6.90
N TYR A 49 10.89 -14.61 6.12
CA TYR A 49 12.19 -14.44 5.48
C TYR A 49 13.34 -14.33 6.51
N GLU A 50 13.21 -13.47 7.52
CA GLU A 50 14.23 -13.33 8.57
C GLU A 50 14.38 -14.62 9.39
N PHE A 51 13.31 -15.35 9.65
CA PHE A 51 13.38 -16.65 10.33
C PHE A 51 14.03 -17.75 9.50
N ALA A 52 13.81 -17.75 8.18
CA ALA A 52 14.48 -18.68 7.28
C ALA A 52 16.00 -18.49 7.27
N LEU A 53 16.48 -17.26 7.46
CA LEU A 53 17.90 -16.93 7.51
C LEU A 53 18.50 -17.02 8.93
N ASN A 54 17.69 -16.83 9.97
CA ASN A 54 18.13 -16.79 11.35
C ASN A 54 17.32 -17.79 12.21
N PRO A 55 17.63 -19.09 12.13
CA PRO A 55 16.84 -20.14 12.78
C PRO A 55 16.84 -20.04 14.32
N ASP A 56 17.87 -19.43 14.92
CA ASP A 56 17.96 -19.28 16.37
C ASP A 56 16.94 -18.25 16.90
N TYR A 57 16.71 -17.16 16.18
CA TYR A 57 15.67 -16.19 16.56
C TYR A 57 14.27 -16.79 16.46
N GLN A 58 14.03 -17.62 15.43
CA GLN A 58 12.77 -18.38 15.28
C GLN A 58 12.58 -19.37 16.43
N ARG A 59 13.64 -20.09 16.82
CA ARG A 59 13.60 -21.06 17.93
C ARG A 59 13.28 -20.36 19.25
N ARG A 60 13.99 -19.27 19.56
CA ARG A 60 13.74 -18.48 20.77
C ARG A 60 12.30 -17.97 20.85
N LEU A 61 11.71 -17.55 19.71
CA LEU A 61 10.31 -17.13 19.68
C LEU A 61 9.36 -18.31 19.93
N ARG A 62 9.63 -19.45 19.29
CA ARG A 62 8.87 -20.68 19.50
C ARG A 62 8.92 -21.12 20.97
N ASP A 63 10.08 -21.04 21.61
CA ASP A 63 10.26 -21.42 23.02
C ASP A 63 9.43 -20.50 23.93
N GLU A 64 9.52 -19.17 23.77
CA GLU A 64 8.71 -18.20 24.55
C GLU A 64 7.20 -18.49 24.44
N ILE A 65 6.72 -18.75 23.22
CA ILE A 65 5.29 -19.01 22.99
C ILE A 65 4.88 -20.39 23.52
N THR A 66 5.75 -21.39 23.42
CA THR A 66 5.48 -22.74 23.94
C THR A 66 5.37 -22.73 25.47
N ASP A 67 6.27 -22.00 26.14
CA ASP A 67 6.23 -21.81 27.59
C ASP A 67 4.96 -21.07 28.03
N ALA A 68 4.60 -20.01 27.31
CA ALA A 68 3.40 -19.23 27.58
C ALA A 68 2.11 -20.05 27.45
N ILE A 69 2.04 -20.96 26.46
CA ILE A 69 0.88 -21.84 26.22
C ILE A 69 0.81 -22.98 27.22
N SER A 70 1.97 -23.50 27.63
CA SER A 70 2.05 -24.54 28.66
C SER A 70 1.51 -24.01 30.00
N ALA A 71 1.69 -22.72 30.28
CA ALA A 71 1.14 -22.05 31.45
C ALA A 71 -0.38 -21.80 31.39
N THR A 72 -1.01 -21.93 30.22
CA THR A 72 -2.45 -21.68 29.98
C THR A 72 -3.22 -22.94 29.57
N ASN A 73 -2.73 -24.12 29.93
CA ASN A 73 -3.37 -25.41 29.58
C ASN A 73 -3.60 -25.62 28.07
N GLY A 74 -2.73 -25.07 27.22
CA GLY A 74 -2.85 -25.22 25.77
C GLY A 74 -3.68 -24.13 25.07
N GLU A 75 -4.25 -23.18 25.82
CA GLU A 75 -5.00 -22.07 25.25
C GLU A 75 -4.10 -20.88 24.89
N MET A 76 -4.53 -20.07 23.92
CA MET A 76 -3.80 -18.86 23.50
C MET A 76 -4.65 -17.60 23.75
N PRO A 77 -4.81 -17.18 25.02
CA PRO A 77 -5.63 -16.02 25.35
C PRO A 77 -4.95 -14.71 24.94
N TYR A 78 -5.78 -13.71 24.61
CA TYR A 78 -5.34 -12.38 24.18
C TYR A 78 -4.34 -11.73 25.15
N ASP A 79 -4.62 -11.79 26.46
CA ASP A 79 -3.79 -11.14 27.48
C ASP A 79 -2.39 -11.73 27.58
N VAL A 80 -2.22 -13.00 27.22
CA VAL A 80 -0.91 -13.67 27.21
C VAL A 80 -0.11 -13.24 25.99
N LEU A 81 -0.71 -13.34 24.78
CA LEU A 81 -0.07 -12.86 23.55
C LEU A 81 0.31 -11.38 23.60
N ALA A 82 -0.49 -10.57 24.29
CA ALA A 82 -0.24 -9.14 24.42
C ALA A 82 0.98 -8.80 25.29
N ARG A 83 1.51 -9.76 26.07
CA ARG A 83 2.57 -9.54 27.08
C ARG A 83 3.86 -10.32 26.81
N LEU A 84 4.00 -10.93 25.63
CA LEU A 84 5.20 -11.68 25.27
C LEU A 84 6.31 -10.72 24.80
N PRO A 85 7.37 -10.48 25.61
CA PRO A 85 8.36 -9.46 25.34
C PRO A 85 9.18 -9.73 24.08
N TYR A 86 9.51 -10.99 23.79
CA TYR A 86 10.33 -11.33 22.64
C TYR A 86 9.51 -11.35 21.34
N LEU A 87 8.24 -11.79 21.38
CA LEU A 87 7.30 -11.58 20.29
C LEU A 87 7.14 -10.09 19.93
N ASP A 88 6.99 -9.22 20.94
CA ASP A 88 6.98 -7.76 20.74
C ASP A 88 8.24 -7.27 20.05
N ALA A 89 9.39 -7.75 20.53
CA ALA A 89 10.69 -7.36 20.04
C ALA A 89 10.92 -7.77 18.58
N VAL A 90 10.53 -9.00 18.22
CA VAL A 90 10.55 -9.50 16.82
C VAL A 90 9.70 -8.62 15.92
N VAL A 91 8.44 -8.34 16.32
CA VAL A 91 7.53 -7.51 15.51
C VAL A 91 8.09 -6.09 15.35
N SER A 92 8.63 -5.49 16.42
CA SER A 92 9.24 -4.17 16.35
C SER A 92 10.46 -4.11 15.44
N GLU A 93 11.33 -5.13 15.46
CA GLU A 93 12.52 -5.16 14.61
C GLU A 93 12.17 -5.37 13.13
N ILE A 94 11.14 -6.17 12.81
CA ILE A 94 10.64 -6.28 11.43
C ILE A 94 10.04 -4.95 10.95
N LEU A 95 9.26 -4.28 11.79
CA LEU A 95 8.70 -2.96 11.49
C LEU A 95 9.79 -1.91 11.25
N ARG A 96 10.88 -1.95 12.01
CA ARG A 96 12.03 -1.05 11.81
C ARG A 96 12.77 -1.35 10.51
N ARG A 97 13.12 -2.61 10.28
CA ARG A 97 14.06 -3.00 9.23
C ARG A 97 13.41 -3.14 7.85
N HIS A 98 12.23 -3.76 7.78
CA HIS A 98 11.62 -4.17 6.51
C HIS A 98 10.35 -3.39 6.17
N PHE A 99 9.55 -3.08 7.19
CA PHE A 99 8.22 -2.49 7.01
C PHE A 99 8.14 -1.05 7.56
N SER A 100 9.23 -0.30 7.40
CA SER A 100 9.28 1.10 7.80
C SER A 100 8.62 1.98 6.73
N PRO A 101 7.74 2.94 7.10
CA PRO A 101 7.27 3.95 6.16
C PRO A 101 8.47 4.70 5.57
N ILE A 102 8.45 4.96 4.26
CA ILE A 102 9.52 5.73 3.59
C ILE A 102 9.67 7.09 4.28
N SER A 103 8.56 7.82 4.34
CA SER A 103 8.47 9.13 4.96
C SER A 103 7.10 9.38 5.56
N LEU A 104 7.05 10.26 6.56
CA LEU A 104 5.81 10.84 7.07
C LEU A 104 5.76 12.32 6.68
N PHE A 105 4.60 12.78 6.21
CA PHE A 105 4.40 14.17 5.81
C PHE A 105 3.57 14.93 6.84
N ARG A 106 3.91 16.19 7.07
CA ARG A 106 3.18 17.13 7.94
C ARG A 106 3.10 18.50 7.28
N TYR A 107 2.03 19.23 7.60
CA TYR A 107 1.79 20.59 7.12
C TYR A 107 1.42 21.45 8.34
N PRO A 108 2.30 22.36 8.79
CA PRO A 108 2.00 23.27 9.88
C PRO A 108 0.77 24.11 9.56
N SER A 109 -0.18 24.24 10.47
CA SER A 109 -1.34 25.12 10.29
C SER A 109 -1.00 26.60 10.53
N VAL A 110 0.08 26.86 11.24
CA VAL A 110 0.62 28.17 11.58
C VAL A 110 2.14 28.13 11.49
N ASP A 111 2.76 29.30 11.35
CA ASP A 111 4.21 29.41 11.46
C ASP A 111 4.66 28.87 12.84
N TYR A 112 5.59 27.92 12.83
CA TYR A 112 6.05 27.23 14.02
C TYR A 112 7.57 27.25 14.12
N ARG A 113 8.09 27.82 15.20
CA ARG A 113 9.53 27.80 15.49
C ARG A 113 9.90 26.49 16.15
N LEU A 114 10.81 25.75 15.53
CA LEU A 114 11.23 24.42 15.97
C LEU A 114 12.25 24.53 17.12
N GLY A 115 11.75 24.76 18.33
CA GLY A 115 12.57 24.91 19.54
C GLY A 115 13.71 25.93 19.35
N ASP A 116 14.89 25.58 19.84
CA ASP A 116 16.08 26.44 19.81
C ASP A 116 16.92 26.28 18.52
N THR A 117 16.46 25.49 17.55
CA THR A 117 17.20 25.23 16.30
C THR A 117 17.32 26.46 15.39
N GLY A 118 16.55 27.51 15.65
CA GLY A 118 16.44 28.69 14.78
C GLY A 118 15.59 28.46 13.52
N ILE A 119 15.12 27.24 13.28
CA ILE A 119 14.31 26.89 12.10
C ILE A 119 12.85 27.30 12.34
N THR A 120 12.27 28.04 11.39
CA THR A 120 10.83 28.35 11.38
C THR A 120 10.16 27.59 10.25
N LEU A 121 9.23 26.70 10.61
CA LEU A 121 8.37 25.99 9.69
C LEU A 121 7.23 26.92 9.30
N LYS A 122 7.03 27.15 8.00
CA LYS A 122 5.97 28.03 7.53
C LYS A 122 4.63 27.34 7.48
N ALA A 123 3.56 28.08 7.74
CA ALA A 123 2.20 27.57 7.57
C ALA A 123 2.01 27.03 6.13
N GLY A 124 1.45 25.82 6.01
CA GLY A 124 1.24 25.13 4.74
C GLY A 124 2.49 24.50 4.11
N GLN A 125 3.69 24.71 4.66
CA GLN A 125 4.92 24.08 4.15
C GLN A 125 4.89 22.57 4.39
N GLN A 126 5.19 21.78 3.35
CA GLN A 126 5.35 20.34 3.51
C GLN A 126 6.64 20.04 4.29
N ILE A 127 6.50 19.34 5.40
CA ILE A 127 7.59 18.82 6.21
C ILE A 127 7.63 17.31 6.03
N GLU A 128 8.78 16.81 5.59
CA GLU A 128 9.05 15.39 5.43
C GLU A 128 9.87 14.89 6.62
N ILE A 129 9.40 13.82 7.25
CA ILE A 129 10.11 13.08 8.29
C ILE A 129 10.60 11.78 7.64
N PRO A 130 11.89 11.63 7.34
CA PRO A 130 12.42 10.49 6.59
C PRO A 130 12.54 9.25 7.50
N THR A 131 11.41 8.64 7.85
CA THR A 131 11.32 7.54 8.82
C THR A 131 12.16 6.34 8.43
N TYR A 132 12.22 5.98 7.15
CA TYR A 132 13.06 4.88 6.67
C TYR A 132 14.55 5.15 6.91
N ALA A 133 15.01 6.37 6.62
CA ALA A 133 16.40 6.76 6.86
C ALA A 133 16.72 6.80 8.37
N ILE A 134 15.80 7.29 9.20
CA ILE A 134 15.96 7.31 10.66
C ILE A 134 16.07 5.88 11.20
N HIS A 135 15.21 4.96 10.74
CA HIS A 135 15.18 3.57 11.20
C HIS A 135 16.42 2.78 10.78
N LEU A 136 17.08 3.21 9.70
CA LEU A 136 18.31 2.60 9.16
C LEU A 136 19.58 3.41 9.47
N SER A 137 19.49 4.44 10.31
CA SER A 137 20.64 5.23 10.72
C SER A 137 21.43 4.51 11.81
N ASP A 138 22.74 4.39 11.63
CA ASP A 138 23.68 3.86 12.61
C ASP A 138 23.83 4.77 13.84
N GLU A 139 23.49 6.06 13.72
CA GLU A 139 23.41 7.02 14.83
C GLU A 139 22.36 6.62 15.89
N TYR A 140 21.29 5.95 15.45
CA TYR A 140 20.17 5.54 16.32
C TYR A 140 20.11 4.04 16.54
N TYR A 141 20.55 3.24 15.57
CA TYR A 141 20.51 1.79 15.60
C TYR A 141 21.86 1.22 15.15
N PRO A 142 22.76 0.84 16.08
CA PRO A 142 24.07 0.26 15.73
C PRO A 142 23.90 -1.00 14.88
N ASP A 143 24.63 -1.18 13.78
CA ASP A 143 24.40 -2.25 12.79
C ASP A 143 22.94 -2.29 12.27
N PRO A 144 22.45 -1.21 11.65
CA PRO A 144 21.01 -1.03 11.35
C PRO A 144 20.45 -2.06 10.37
N PHE A 145 21.31 -2.71 9.58
CA PHE A 145 20.93 -3.75 8.62
C PHE A 145 20.95 -5.16 9.20
N LYS A 146 21.38 -5.36 10.45
CA LYS A 146 21.28 -6.65 11.14
C LYS A 146 19.88 -6.79 11.73
N PHE A 147 19.24 -7.94 11.56
CA PHE A 147 18.00 -8.28 12.26
C PHE A 147 18.36 -8.65 13.69
N ASP A 148 18.01 -7.78 14.62
CA ASP A 148 18.32 -7.95 16.03
C ASP A 148 17.12 -7.56 16.90
N PRO A 149 16.24 -8.53 17.22
CA PRO A 149 15.11 -8.30 18.12
C PRO A 149 15.54 -7.75 19.49
N ASP A 150 16.74 -8.06 19.98
CA ASP A 150 17.15 -7.70 21.34
C ASP A 150 17.19 -6.18 21.57
N ARG A 151 17.25 -5.36 20.50
CA ARG A 151 17.09 -3.90 20.56
C ARG A 151 15.80 -3.45 21.25
N PHE A 152 14.73 -4.22 21.07
CA PHE A 152 13.37 -3.88 21.53
C PHE A 152 12.95 -4.63 22.79
N MET A 153 13.84 -5.47 23.34
CA MET A 153 13.63 -6.13 24.63
C MET A 153 13.53 -5.09 25.76
N PRO A 154 12.72 -5.35 26.81
CA PRO A 154 12.46 -4.37 27.88
C PRO A 154 13.72 -3.75 28.49
N GLU A 155 14.76 -4.55 28.68
CA GLU A 155 16.07 -4.15 29.19
C GLU A 155 16.80 -3.15 28.28
N ASN A 156 16.57 -3.18 26.97
CA ASN A 156 17.26 -2.32 25.98
C ASN A 156 16.39 -1.16 25.48
N ARG A 157 15.07 -1.14 25.77
CA ARG A 157 14.15 -0.08 25.29
C ARG A 157 14.59 1.34 25.64
N HIS A 158 15.29 1.52 26.76
CA HIS A 158 15.81 2.82 27.19
C HIS A 158 16.91 3.38 26.27
N LEU A 159 17.54 2.54 25.44
CA LEU A 159 18.55 2.93 24.45
C LEU A 159 17.92 3.55 23.19
N ILE A 160 16.62 3.29 22.94
CA ILE A 160 15.91 3.82 21.77
C ILE A 160 15.58 5.28 22.04
N LYS A 161 16.24 6.18 21.30
CA LYS A 161 15.98 7.62 21.41
C LYS A 161 14.51 7.93 21.04
N PRO A 162 13.79 8.74 21.83
CA PRO A 162 12.42 9.11 21.51
C PRO A 162 12.29 9.67 20.08
N TYR A 163 11.17 9.35 19.41
CA TYR A 163 10.88 9.75 18.02
C TYR A 163 11.84 9.20 16.94
N THR A 164 12.67 8.19 17.26
CA THR A 164 13.49 7.49 16.26
C THR A 164 12.90 6.13 15.85
N PHE A 165 11.87 5.66 16.54
CA PHE A 165 11.06 4.50 16.16
C PHE A 165 9.62 4.96 15.87
N LEU A 166 9.25 5.00 14.60
CA LEU A 166 8.00 5.59 14.09
C LEU A 166 7.27 4.72 13.04
N PRO A 167 7.19 3.38 13.22
CA PRO A 167 6.58 2.51 12.19
C PRO A 167 5.08 2.77 11.98
N PHE A 168 4.41 3.35 12.98
CA PHE A 168 3.00 3.74 12.94
C PHE A 168 2.83 5.26 12.97
N GLY A 169 3.91 6.02 12.78
CA GLY A 169 3.95 7.46 13.03
C GLY A 169 3.82 7.82 14.52
N GLY A 170 3.41 9.06 14.79
CA GLY A 170 3.29 9.58 16.15
C GLY A 170 2.28 10.72 16.25
N GLY A 171 1.85 11.00 17.49
CA GLY A 171 0.85 12.02 17.81
C GLY A 171 -0.59 11.62 17.42
N PRO A 172 -1.53 12.58 17.37
CA PRO A 172 -2.95 12.34 17.09
C PRO A 172 -3.26 11.78 15.69
N ARG A 173 -2.27 11.75 14.80
CA ARG A 173 -2.35 11.22 13.43
C ARG A 173 -1.47 9.97 13.26
N ASN A 174 -1.27 9.21 14.33
CA ASN A 174 -0.66 7.89 14.23
C ASN A 174 -1.65 6.90 13.58
N CYS A 175 -1.16 5.72 13.20
CA CYS A 175 -1.98 4.70 12.59
C CYS A 175 -3.17 4.33 13.50
N VAL A 176 -4.38 4.58 13.02
CA VAL A 176 -5.64 4.26 13.72
C VAL A 176 -5.74 2.75 14.00
N SER A 177 -5.19 1.93 13.11
CA SER A 177 -5.25 0.47 13.16
C SER A 177 -4.10 -0.16 13.95
N MET A 178 -3.20 0.62 14.58
CA MET A 178 -1.99 0.09 15.22
C MET A 178 -2.25 -1.07 16.18
N ARG A 179 -3.19 -0.91 17.12
CA ARG A 179 -3.51 -1.93 18.12
C ARG A 179 -4.09 -3.20 17.50
N PHE A 180 -4.97 -3.02 16.52
CA PHE A 180 -5.60 -4.13 15.81
C PHE A 180 -4.60 -4.89 14.94
N ALA A 181 -3.73 -4.18 14.22
CA ALA A 181 -2.67 -4.76 13.41
C ALA A 181 -1.69 -5.57 14.27
N LEU A 182 -1.21 -5.00 15.37
CA LEU A 182 -0.31 -5.70 16.29
C LEU A 182 -0.95 -6.95 16.87
N LEU A 183 -2.23 -6.91 17.24
CA LEU A 183 -2.96 -8.10 17.66
C LEU A 183 -2.98 -9.18 16.57
N GLN A 184 -3.44 -8.83 15.36
CA GLN A 184 -3.50 -9.78 14.24
C GLN A 184 -2.14 -10.41 13.95
N ILE A 185 -1.09 -9.59 13.85
CA ILE A 185 0.27 -10.03 13.57
C ILE A 185 0.75 -10.99 14.65
N LYS A 186 0.60 -10.63 15.92
CA LYS A 186 1.06 -11.46 17.05
C LYS A 186 0.33 -12.80 17.09
N THR A 187 -0.98 -12.79 16.93
CA THR A 187 -1.79 -14.02 16.87
C THR A 187 -1.37 -14.91 15.70
N CYS A 188 -1.25 -14.34 14.50
CA CYS A 188 -0.82 -15.08 13.32
C CYS A 188 0.59 -15.68 13.50
N LEU A 189 1.55 -14.86 13.94
CA LEU A 189 2.92 -15.31 14.17
C LEU A 189 2.96 -16.44 15.20
N ALA A 190 2.23 -16.31 16.31
CA ALA A 190 2.21 -17.33 17.34
C ALA A 190 1.71 -18.69 16.83
N HIS A 191 0.61 -18.72 16.09
CA HIS A 191 0.13 -19.95 15.48
C HIS A 191 1.08 -20.50 14.40
N ILE A 192 1.69 -19.64 13.61
CA ILE A 192 2.61 -20.04 12.55
C ILE A 192 3.86 -20.70 13.14
N VAL A 193 4.53 -20.06 14.11
CA VAL A 193 5.80 -20.56 14.65
C VAL A 193 5.64 -21.79 15.52
N LEU A 194 4.45 -22.07 16.07
CA LEU A 194 4.21 -23.34 16.76
C LEU A 194 4.10 -24.52 15.80
N LYS A 195 3.46 -24.30 14.64
CA LYS A 195 3.14 -25.37 13.68
C LYS A 195 4.20 -25.55 12.60
N TYR A 196 4.90 -24.49 12.24
CA TYR A 196 5.78 -24.46 11.07
C TYR A 196 7.15 -23.91 11.43
N GLN A 197 8.14 -24.37 10.68
CA GLN A 197 9.51 -23.88 10.75
C GLN A 197 9.94 -23.41 9.37
N PHE A 198 10.41 -22.18 9.28
CA PHE A 198 10.98 -21.63 8.05
C PHE A 198 12.46 -21.95 7.96
N PHE A 199 12.92 -22.24 6.75
CA PHE A 199 14.32 -22.52 6.44
C PHE A 199 14.67 -21.97 5.05
N LYS A 200 15.92 -21.57 4.88
CA LYS A 200 16.46 -21.10 3.59
C LYS A 200 16.45 -22.23 2.56
N THR A 201 16.08 -21.89 1.32
CA THR A 201 16.18 -22.80 0.16
C THR A 201 17.12 -22.21 -0.90
N PRO A 202 17.55 -22.99 -1.91
CA PRO A 202 18.33 -22.44 -3.03
C PRO A 202 17.61 -21.34 -3.83
N LYS A 203 16.27 -21.25 -3.74
CA LYS A 203 15.45 -20.22 -4.38
C LYS A 203 15.24 -18.96 -3.52
N THR A 204 15.78 -18.94 -2.30
CA THR A 204 15.64 -17.79 -1.40
C THR A 204 16.66 -16.72 -1.80
N ASP A 205 16.18 -15.56 -2.24
CA ASP A 205 17.02 -14.42 -2.58
C ASP A 205 17.74 -13.88 -1.34
N VAL A 206 19.08 -13.84 -1.37
CA VAL A 206 19.89 -13.27 -0.30
C VAL A 206 20.97 -12.38 -0.92
N PRO A 207 20.92 -11.05 -0.74
CA PRO A 207 19.96 -10.29 0.07
C PRO A 207 18.58 -10.17 -0.61
N LEU A 208 17.53 -9.97 0.19
CA LEU A 208 16.18 -9.68 -0.29
C LEU A 208 16.20 -8.47 -1.21
N GLN A 209 15.65 -8.63 -2.41
CA GLN A 209 15.54 -7.55 -3.38
C GLN A 209 14.24 -6.79 -3.15
N TYR A 210 14.35 -5.59 -2.57
CA TYR A 210 13.19 -4.71 -2.42
C TYR A 210 12.84 -4.07 -3.75
N GLN A 211 11.55 -4.07 -4.05
CA GLN A 211 11.01 -3.36 -5.18
C GLN A 211 11.09 -1.85 -4.90
N ARG A 212 12.08 -1.16 -5.50
CA ARG A 212 12.41 0.26 -5.22
C ARG A 212 11.35 1.28 -5.66
N SER A 213 10.25 0.83 -6.24
CA SER A 213 9.23 1.71 -6.80
C SER A 213 7.83 1.17 -6.48
N ILE A 214 6.88 2.10 -6.34
CA ILE A 214 5.46 1.82 -6.50
C ILE A 214 5.28 1.34 -7.96
N LYS A 215 5.58 0.07 -8.24
CA LYS A 215 5.47 -0.54 -9.57
C LYS A 215 4.01 -0.90 -9.89
N ILE A 216 3.07 -0.05 -9.52
CA ILE A 216 1.75 -0.10 -10.15
C ILE A 216 1.81 0.90 -11.29
N ILE A 217 2.53 0.55 -12.36
CA ILE A 217 2.33 1.22 -13.64
C ILE A 217 1.02 0.64 -14.19
N PRO A 218 -0.08 1.42 -14.23
CA PRO A 218 -1.39 0.88 -14.58
C PRO A 218 -1.35 0.12 -15.92
N PHE A 219 -0.61 0.67 -16.87
CA PHE A 219 -0.43 0.10 -18.20
C PHE A 219 0.19 -1.30 -18.21
N CYS A 220 1.19 -1.58 -17.37
CA CYS A 220 1.84 -2.89 -17.33
C CYS A 220 0.94 -3.91 -16.62
N ARG A 221 0.25 -3.48 -15.55
CA ARG A 221 -0.63 -4.34 -14.77
C ARG A 221 -1.83 -4.82 -15.59
N SER A 222 -2.41 -3.99 -16.46
CA SER A 222 -3.52 -4.41 -17.32
C SER A 222 -3.11 -5.52 -18.30
N VAL A 223 -1.89 -5.46 -18.84
CA VAL A 223 -1.32 -6.52 -19.70
C VAL A 223 -1.07 -7.80 -18.91
N LEU A 224 -0.45 -7.70 -17.73
CA LEU A 224 -0.18 -8.87 -16.87
C LEU A 224 -1.49 -9.57 -16.44
N MET A 225 -2.53 -8.80 -16.09
CA MET A 225 -3.85 -9.34 -15.77
C MET A 225 -4.46 -10.04 -16.98
N THR A 226 -4.39 -9.43 -18.17
CA THR A 226 -4.90 -10.05 -19.40
C THR A 226 -4.19 -11.36 -19.71
N ALA A 227 -2.85 -11.39 -19.62
CA ALA A 227 -2.07 -12.60 -19.82
C ALA A 227 -2.45 -13.70 -18.82
N ARG A 228 -2.63 -13.34 -17.54
CA ARG A 228 -3.07 -14.27 -16.49
C ARG A 228 -4.45 -14.86 -16.77
N GLU A 229 -5.43 -14.03 -17.16
CA GLU A 229 -6.78 -14.51 -17.49
C GLU A 229 -6.79 -15.39 -18.76
N LEU A 230 -5.81 -15.21 -19.66
CA LEU A 230 -5.61 -16.05 -20.84
C LEU A 230 -4.70 -17.26 -20.57
N ASN A 231 -4.22 -17.45 -19.34
CA ASN A 231 -3.25 -18.49 -18.98
C ASN A 231 -1.95 -18.44 -19.81
N ILE A 232 -1.50 -17.24 -20.18
CA ILE A 232 -0.25 -17.00 -20.89
C ILE A 232 0.86 -16.77 -19.87
N GLU A 233 1.90 -17.58 -19.93
CA GLU A 233 3.12 -17.36 -19.18
C GLU A 233 4.00 -16.33 -19.91
N LEU A 234 4.31 -15.22 -19.25
CA LEU A 234 5.14 -14.16 -19.80
C LEU A 234 6.55 -14.26 -19.22
N ASN A 235 7.57 -14.18 -20.08
CA ASN A 235 8.92 -13.84 -19.66
C ASN A 235 9.01 -12.33 -19.38
N VAL A 236 8.75 -11.94 -18.12
CA VAL A 236 8.70 -10.53 -17.73
C VAL A 236 10.12 -9.98 -17.54
N ILE A 237 10.52 -9.05 -18.40
CA ILE A 237 11.75 -8.27 -18.23
C ILE A 237 11.40 -6.98 -17.50
N GLU A 238 11.96 -6.80 -16.30
CA GLU A 238 11.78 -5.57 -15.55
C GLU A 238 12.60 -4.42 -16.14
N ILE A 239 11.97 -3.26 -16.26
CA ILE A 239 12.58 -2.01 -16.74
C ILE A 239 12.42 -0.97 -15.62
N ASP A 240 13.53 -0.43 -15.10
CA ASP A 240 13.49 0.66 -14.14
C ASP A 240 13.28 1.99 -14.88
N ALA A 241 12.02 2.41 -14.95
CA ALA A 241 11.63 3.65 -15.59
C ALA A 241 12.22 4.90 -14.91
N GLY A 242 12.46 4.82 -13.59
CA GLY A 242 13.05 5.91 -12.80
C GLY A 242 14.55 6.02 -13.02
N ALA A 243 15.24 4.91 -13.24
CA ALA A 243 16.65 4.87 -13.64
C ALA A 243 16.88 5.13 -15.15
N GLY A 244 15.80 5.25 -15.94
CA GLY A 244 15.87 5.54 -17.37
C GLY A 244 16.23 4.33 -18.25
N ASP A 245 15.99 3.11 -17.78
CA ASP A 245 16.29 1.88 -18.55
C ASP A 245 15.61 1.83 -19.93
N GLN A 246 14.39 2.36 -20.03
CA GLN A 246 13.62 2.51 -21.26
C GLN A 246 14.25 3.49 -22.27
N LEU A 247 15.20 4.31 -21.83
CA LEU A 247 15.95 5.25 -22.67
C LEU A 247 17.28 4.65 -23.15
N LYS A 248 17.67 3.46 -22.68
CA LYS A 248 18.91 2.80 -23.11
C LYS A 248 18.79 2.34 -24.56
N PRO A 249 19.90 2.35 -25.35
CA PRO A 249 19.89 1.97 -26.76
C PRO A 249 19.28 0.59 -27.04
N GLN A 250 19.48 -0.36 -26.13
CA GLN A 250 18.91 -1.72 -26.24
C GLN A 250 17.38 -1.73 -26.23
N PHE A 251 16.74 -0.90 -25.41
CA PHE A 251 15.29 -0.80 -25.34
C PHE A 251 14.75 0.06 -26.49
N LEU A 252 15.43 1.17 -26.82
CA LEU A 252 15.05 2.04 -27.93
C LEU A 252 15.06 1.33 -29.29
N LYS A 253 15.94 0.34 -29.47
CA LYS A 253 15.93 -0.54 -30.66
C LYS A 253 14.64 -1.36 -30.78
N LEU A 254 14.04 -1.74 -29.66
CA LEU A 254 12.76 -2.46 -29.63
C LEU A 254 11.58 -1.49 -29.77
N ASN A 255 11.59 -0.42 -28.98
CA ASN A 255 10.52 0.58 -28.97
C ASN A 255 11.12 2.01 -28.97
N PRO A 256 11.16 2.67 -30.15
CA PRO A 256 11.65 4.04 -30.27
C PRO A 256 10.83 5.06 -29.46
N SER A 257 9.55 4.76 -29.18
CA SER A 257 8.69 5.58 -28.33
C SER A 257 8.98 5.42 -26.84
N HIS A 258 9.96 4.58 -26.44
CA HIS A 258 10.42 4.37 -25.06
C HIS A 258 9.29 4.12 -24.05
N LYS A 259 8.17 3.54 -24.51
CA LYS A 259 6.98 3.28 -23.69
C LYS A 259 6.99 1.86 -23.15
N ILE A 260 6.46 1.72 -21.94
CA ILE A 260 6.17 0.44 -21.31
C ILE A 260 4.66 0.36 -21.03
N PRO A 261 4.01 -0.79 -21.21
CA PRO A 261 4.59 -2.08 -21.61
C PRO A 261 4.96 -2.16 -23.10
N THR A 262 6.00 -2.94 -23.40
CA THR A 262 6.38 -3.38 -24.75
C THR A 262 6.50 -4.91 -24.70
N ILE A 263 5.88 -5.62 -25.65
CA ILE A 263 6.00 -7.08 -25.79
C ILE A 263 6.84 -7.43 -27.00
N VAL A 264 7.46 -8.60 -26.96
CA VAL A 264 8.09 -9.25 -28.10
C VAL A 264 7.52 -10.66 -28.17
N ASP A 265 6.90 -10.99 -29.29
CA ASP A 265 6.29 -12.29 -29.55
C ASP A 265 6.81 -12.84 -30.88
N GLU A 266 7.70 -13.84 -30.83
CA GLU A 266 8.31 -14.46 -32.03
C GLU A 266 8.95 -13.42 -32.99
N GLY A 267 9.55 -12.36 -32.42
CA GLY A 267 10.15 -11.26 -33.18
C GLY A 267 9.17 -10.14 -33.58
N PHE A 268 7.87 -10.32 -33.38
CA PHE A 268 6.89 -9.24 -33.49
C PHE A 268 6.92 -8.37 -32.24
N VAL A 269 7.24 -7.08 -32.42
CA VAL A 269 7.31 -6.12 -31.32
C VAL A 269 6.05 -5.24 -31.34
N LEU A 270 5.40 -5.13 -30.19
CA LEU A 270 4.20 -4.30 -30.02
C LEU A 270 4.26 -3.55 -28.68
N TRP A 271 3.89 -2.28 -28.70
CA TRP A 271 3.75 -1.43 -27.52
C TRP A 271 2.38 -0.74 -27.54
N GLU A 272 2.06 -0.04 -26.45
CA GLU A 272 0.70 0.40 -26.06
C GLU A 272 -0.11 -0.70 -25.38
N SER A 273 -0.44 -0.50 -24.10
CA SER A 273 -1.03 -1.57 -23.28
C SER A 273 -2.33 -2.14 -23.85
N ARG A 274 -3.19 -1.31 -24.42
CA ARG A 274 -4.48 -1.75 -24.99
C ARG A 274 -4.32 -2.52 -26.29
N ALA A 275 -3.42 -2.07 -27.17
CA ALA A 275 -3.09 -2.78 -28.40
C ALA A 275 -2.49 -4.16 -28.06
N VAL A 276 -1.59 -4.21 -27.08
CA VAL A 276 -1.03 -5.44 -26.53
C VAL A 276 -2.13 -6.36 -25.99
N MET A 277 -3.06 -5.86 -25.18
CA MET A 277 -4.16 -6.66 -24.63
C MET A 277 -5.05 -7.24 -25.74
N GLN A 278 -5.44 -6.41 -26.72
CA GLN A 278 -6.22 -6.86 -27.88
C GLN A 278 -5.45 -7.92 -28.68
N TYR A 279 -4.13 -7.74 -28.89
CA TYR A 279 -3.28 -8.70 -29.58
C TYR A 279 -3.23 -10.05 -28.86
N LEU A 280 -2.99 -10.06 -27.54
CA LEU A 280 -2.94 -11.28 -26.74
C LEU A 280 -4.28 -12.03 -26.80
N CYS A 281 -5.40 -11.32 -26.64
CA CYS A 281 -6.73 -11.93 -26.80
C CYS A 281 -6.92 -12.50 -28.21
N ASN A 282 -6.56 -11.77 -29.27
CA ASN A 282 -6.76 -12.23 -30.63
C ASN A 282 -5.89 -13.45 -30.99
N LYS A 283 -4.61 -13.50 -30.55
CA LYS A 283 -3.67 -14.58 -30.89
C LYS A 283 -3.83 -15.80 -29.98
N TYR A 284 -3.92 -15.60 -28.68
CA TYR A 284 -3.85 -16.67 -27.67
C TYR A 284 -5.18 -16.99 -27.00
N GLY A 285 -6.16 -16.08 -27.08
CA GLY A 285 -7.50 -16.27 -26.54
C GLY A 285 -8.63 -16.07 -27.56
N PRO A 286 -8.57 -16.62 -28.78
CA PRO A 286 -9.54 -16.33 -29.83
C PRO A 286 -11.01 -16.61 -29.45
N ASP A 287 -11.21 -17.60 -28.57
CA ASP A 287 -12.52 -18.02 -28.05
C ASP A 287 -12.79 -17.49 -26.62
N SER A 288 -11.86 -16.69 -26.08
CA SER A 288 -12.03 -16.04 -24.79
C SER A 288 -13.15 -15.01 -24.86
N THR A 289 -13.92 -14.95 -23.79
CA THR A 289 -14.94 -13.91 -23.59
C THR A 289 -14.32 -12.54 -23.29
N LEU A 290 -13.01 -12.48 -22.98
CA LEU A 290 -12.34 -11.24 -22.63
C LEU A 290 -12.35 -10.20 -23.76
N TYR A 291 -12.33 -10.65 -25.02
CA TYR A 291 -12.40 -9.79 -26.20
C TYR A 291 -13.29 -10.42 -27.29
N PRO A 292 -14.62 -10.22 -27.21
CA PRO A 292 -15.59 -10.91 -28.07
C PRO A 292 -15.32 -10.69 -29.56
N ARG A 293 -15.63 -11.69 -30.40
CA ARG A 293 -15.55 -11.58 -31.88
C ARG A 293 -16.77 -10.91 -32.51
N ASP A 294 -17.92 -10.98 -31.84
CA ASP A 294 -19.13 -10.30 -32.32
C ASP A 294 -18.86 -8.80 -32.47
N PRO A 295 -19.09 -8.20 -33.66
CA PRO A 295 -18.72 -6.81 -33.93
C PRO A 295 -19.38 -5.81 -32.99
N LYS A 296 -20.63 -6.05 -32.58
CA LYS A 296 -21.36 -5.13 -31.69
C LYS A 296 -20.82 -5.21 -30.26
N LYS A 297 -20.62 -6.42 -29.74
CA LYS A 297 -20.01 -6.62 -28.41
C LYS A 297 -18.59 -6.07 -28.36
N ARG A 298 -17.78 -6.34 -29.40
CA ARG A 298 -16.42 -5.83 -29.53
C ARG A 298 -16.40 -4.29 -29.56
N ALA A 299 -17.28 -3.66 -30.33
CA ALA A 299 -17.36 -2.20 -30.38
C ALA A 299 -17.66 -1.56 -29.01
N ILE A 300 -18.45 -2.23 -28.16
CA ILE A 300 -18.70 -1.75 -26.79
C ILE A 300 -17.41 -1.85 -25.95
N VAL A 301 -16.68 -2.96 -26.04
CA VAL A 301 -15.37 -3.12 -25.38
C VAL A 301 -14.38 -2.06 -25.86
N ASP A 302 -14.25 -1.88 -27.17
CA ASP A 302 -13.33 -0.90 -27.75
C ASP A 302 -13.70 0.53 -27.35
N ARG A 303 -15.00 0.88 -27.30
CA ARG A 303 -15.44 2.19 -26.79
C ARG A 303 -14.91 2.43 -25.38
N TRP A 304 -15.02 1.43 -24.50
CA TRP A 304 -14.55 1.56 -23.11
C TRP A 304 -13.03 1.59 -22.99
N LEU A 305 -12.30 0.80 -23.77
CA LEU A 305 -10.84 0.89 -23.84
C LEU A 305 -10.40 2.31 -24.24
N ASN A 306 -11.07 2.91 -25.22
CA ASN A 306 -10.79 4.29 -25.65
C ASN A 306 -11.21 5.32 -24.59
N TYR A 307 -12.37 5.15 -23.96
CA TYR A 307 -12.85 6.01 -22.88
C TYR A 307 -11.89 6.03 -21.69
N ASP A 308 -11.40 4.87 -21.26
CA ASP A 308 -10.43 4.74 -20.17
C ASP A 308 -9.14 5.52 -20.45
N THR A 309 -8.74 5.66 -21.72
CA THR A 309 -7.56 6.46 -22.09
C THR A 309 -7.77 7.93 -21.75
N SER A 310 -8.95 8.47 -22.04
CA SER A 310 -9.33 9.85 -21.71
C SER A 310 -9.48 10.06 -20.20
N LEU A 311 -10.05 9.09 -19.50
CA LEU A 311 -10.14 9.10 -18.03
C LEU A 311 -8.74 9.14 -17.40
N MET A 312 -7.81 8.33 -17.91
CA MET A 312 -6.45 8.26 -17.41
C MET A 312 -5.64 9.53 -17.65
N GLU A 313 -5.85 10.22 -18.77
CA GLU A 313 -5.22 11.52 -19.01
C GLU A 313 -5.71 12.60 -18.03
N SER A 314 -6.99 12.54 -17.65
CA SER A 314 -7.57 13.40 -16.62
C SER A 314 -6.95 13.13 -15.23
N MET A 315 -6.62 11.87 -14.92
CA MET A 315 -5.95 11.53 -13.66
C MET A 315 -4.49 12.00 -13.61
N LYS A 316 -3.74 11.84 -14.71
CA LYS A 316 -2.33 12.27 -14.78
C LYS A 316 -2.17 13.76 -14.58
N SER A 317 -3.10 14.54 -15.15
CA SER A 317 -3.08 16.00 -15.11
C SER A 317 -3.62 16.58 -13.79
N GLY A 318 -4.11 15.75 -12.87
CA GLY A 318 -4.90 16.25 -11.75
C GLY A 318 -4.74 15.59 -10.38
N VAL A 319 -4.23 14.37 -10.20
CA VAL A 319 -4.18 13.78 -8.84
C VAL A 319 -2.98 12.85 -8.63
N ALA A 320 -2.61 12.04 -9.62
CA ALA A 320 -1.59 11.00 -9.45
C ALA A 320 -0.13 11.54 -9.42
N PHE A 321 0.11 12.73 -9.99
CA PHE A 321 1.46 13.30 -10.14
C PHE A 321 1.60 14.75 -9.64
N CYS A 322 0.52 15.39 -9.20
CA CYS A 322 0.52 16.80 -8.78
C CYS A 322 0.83 17.02 -7.28
N GLY A 323 1.07 15.96 -6.51
CA GLY A 323 1.18 16.07 -5.05
C GLY A 323 -0.16 16.42 -4.40
N VAL A 324 -0.12 16.98 -3.18
CA VAL A 324 -1.27 17.05 -2.25
C VAL A 324 -2.28 18.19 -2.55
N ASN A 325 -1.96 19.11 -3.47
CA ASN A 325 -2.86 20.23 -3.84
C ASN A 325 -2.96 20.39 -5.36
N PRO A 326 -3.64 19.47 -6.06
CA PRO A 326 -3.88 19.66 -7.47
C PRO A 326 -4.81 20.85 -7.73
N PRO A 327 -4.66 21.52 -8.89
CA PRO A 327 -5.52 22.63 -9.26
C PRO A 327 -7.01 22.25 -9.22
N GLU A 328 -7.86 23.16 -8.73
CA GLU A 328 -9.28 22.91 -8.50
C GLU A 328 -10.05 22.56 -9.79
N ASP A 329 -9.64 23.13 -10.92
CA ASP A 329 -10.16 22.80 -12.25
C ASP A 329 -9.88 21.33 -12.62
N LYS A 330 -8.71 20.81 -12.24
CA LYS A 330 -8.32 19.42 -12.50
C LYS A 330 -9.08 18.44 -11.60
N ILE A 331 -9.27 18.78 -10.33
CA ILE A 331 -10.11 18.00 -9.41
C ILE A 331 -11.55 17.96 -9.93
N THR A 332 -12.08 19.10 -10.37
CA THR A 332 -13.45 19.20 -10.88
C THR A 332 -13.63 18.37 -12.16
N ALA A 333 -12.68 18.45 -13.09
CA ALA A 333 -12.67 17.63 -14.31
C ALA A 333 -12.64 16.13 -13.98
N LEU A 334 -11.77 15.72 -13.05
CA LEU A 334 -11.69 14.32 -12.61
C LEU A 334 -13.02 13.85 -11.98
N LYS A 335 -13.59 14.62 -11.05
CA LYS A 335 -14.89 14.31 -10.41
C LYS A 335 -16.01 14.19 -11.44
N THR A 336 -16.01 15.07 -12.45
CA THR A 336 -17.02 15.05 -13.52
C THR A 336 -16.91 13.76 -14.35
N ASN A 337 -15.69 13.38 -14.73
CA ASN A 337 -15.45 12.16 -15.48
C ASN A 337 -15.76 10.89 -14.67
N LEU A 338 -15.46 10.88 -13.37
CA LEU A 338 -15.79 9.75 -12.50
C LEU A 338 -17.30 9.61 -12.29
N LYS A 339 -18.03 10.71 -12.06
CA LYS A 339 -19.50 10.69 -11.99
C LYS A 339 -20.13 10.17 -13.28
N LEU A 340 -19.60 10.60 -14.43
CA LEU A 340 -20.04 10.09 -15.72
C LEU A 340 -19.71 8.59 -15.86
N THR A 341 -18.52 8.16 -15.43
CA THR A 341 -18.11 6.75 -15.45
C THR A 341 -19.08 5.91 -14.62
N ASP A 342 -19.39 6.34 -13.40
CA ASP A 342 -20.32 5.69 -12.49
C ASP A 342 -21.73 5.59 -13.11
N GLN A 343 -22.26 6.68 -13.67
CA GLN A 343 -23.53 6.68 -14.41
C GLN A 343 -23.55 5.72 -15.61
N LEU A 344 -22.44 5.62 -16.34
CA LEU A 344 -22.33 4.74 -17.51
C LEU A 344 -22.25 3.26 -17.14
N ILE A 345 -21.66 2.93 -15.98
CA ILE A 345 -21.59 1.57 -15.44
C ILE A 345 -22.94 1.20 -14.83
N GLY A 346 -23.51 2.07 -13.99
CA GLY A 346 -24.74 1.83 -13.23
C GLY A 346 -24.60 0.62 -12.31
N ASP A 347 -25.67 -0.14 -12.13
CA ASP A 347 -25.70 -1.31 -11.24
C ASP A 347 -25.06 -2.58 -11.84
N LYS A 348 -24.32 -2.45 -12.95
CA LYS A 348 -23.76 -3.61 -13.64
C LYS A 348 -22.52 -4.13 -12.92
N ARG A 349 -22.42 -5.45 -12.85
CA ARG A 349 -21.23 -6.14 -12.31
C ARG A 349 -19.98 -5.95 -13.17
N TYR A 350 -20.15 -5.80 -14.49
CA TYR A 350 -19.08 -5.56 -15.45
C TYR A 350 -19.48 -4.43 -16.39
N VAL A 351 -18.49 -3.78 -16.96
CA VAL A 351 -18.62 -2.51 -17.66
C VAL A 351 -19.24 -2.66 -19.06
N THR A 352 -19.10 -3.84 -19.67
CA THR A 352 -19.45 -4.06 -21.09
C THR A 352 -20.43 -5.21 -21.33
N ALA A 353 -20.38 -6.28 -20.54
CA ALA A 353 -21.13 -7.51 -20.72
C ALA A 353 -21.57 -8.11 -19.38
N ASP A 354 -22.17 -9.30 -19.38
CA ASP A 354 -22.49 -10.06 -18.15
C ASP A 354 -21.26 -10.83 -17.61
N HIS A 355 -20.09 -10.62 -18.21
CA HIS A 355 -18.82 -11.26 -17.88
C HIS A 355 -17.65 -10.28 -17.99
N LEU A 356 -16.52 -10.67 -17.40
CA LEU A 356 -15.27 -9.93 -17.43
C LEU A 356 -14.74 -9.75 -18.87
N THR A 357 -14.31 -8.54 -19.20
CA THR A 357 -13.64 -8.18 -20.45
C THR A 357 -12.35 -7.41 -20.20
N ILE A 358 -11.53 -7.23 -21.25
CA ILE A 358 -10.33 -6.41 -21.15
C ILE A 358 -10.62 -4.94 -20.81
N ALA A 359 -11.84 -4.43 -21.06
CA ALA A 359 -12.26 -3.09 -20.64
C ALA A 359 -12.40 -2.97 -19.11
N ASP A 360 -12.89 -4.01 -18.44
CA ASP A 360 -12.97 -4.08 -16.98
C ASP A 360 -11.57 -4.05 -16.37
N LEU A 361 -10.64 -4.81 -16.95
CA LEU A 361 -9.24 -4.86 -16.51
C LEU A 361 -8.56 -3.49 -16.61
N THR A 362 -8.80 -2.73 -17.70
CA THR A 362 -8.23 -1.38 -17.83
C THR A 362 -8.82 -0.43 -16.80
N LEU A 363 -10.15 -0.40 -16.64
CA LEU A 363 -10.80 0.52 -15.70
C LEU A 363 -10.43 0.24 -14.26
N LEU A 364 -10.38 -1.04 -13.85
CA LEU A 364 -9.93 -1.41 -12.51
C LEU A 364 -8.53 -0.87 -12.22
N VAL A 365 -7.62 -1.04 -13.16
CA VAL A 365 -6.23 -0.65 -12.97
C VAL A 365 -6.04 0.87 -13.03
N THR A 366 -6.90 1.57 -13.76
CA THR A 366 -7.01 3.03 -13.80
C THR A 366 -7.57 3.61 -12.50
N THR A 367 -8.64 3.03 -11.95
CA THR A 367 -9.35 3.60 -10.78
C THR A 367 -8.77 3.19 -9.43
N VAL A 368 -8.16 2.00 -9.32
CA VAL A 368 -7.55 1.52 -8.06
C VAL A 368 -6.52 2.51 -7.48
N PRO A 369 -5.64 3.15 -8.27
CA PRO A 369 -4.77 4.21 -7.75
C PRO A 369 -5.51 5.38 -7.11
N LEU A 370 -6.70 5.76 -7.58
CA LEU A 370 -7.50 6.84 -6.98
C LEU A 370 -7.98 6.49 -5.57
N LEU A 371 -8.25 5.21 -5.34
CA LEU A 371 -8.62 4.71 -4.01
C LEU A 371 -7.44 4.81 -3.03
N MET A 372 -6.20 4.89 -3.53
CA MET A 372 -4.99 5.04 -2.72
C MET A 372 -4.64 6.49 -2.41
N THR A 373 -5.17 7.47 -3.15
CA THR A 373 -4.81 8.89 -3.00
C THR A 373 -5.63 9.65 -1.95
N GLN A 374 -6.46 8.98 -1.16
CA GLN A 374 -7.28 9.56 -0.07
C GLN A 374 -8.23 10.71 -0.50
N TYR A 375 -8.46 10.90 -1.80
CA TYR A 375 -9.53 11.80 -2.24
C TYR A 375 -10.87 11.10 -2.02
N ASP A 376 -11.73 11.68 -1.17
CA ASP A 376 -13.16 11.39 -1.17
C ASP A 376 -13.69 11.81 -2.55
N LEU A 377 -13.70 10.85 -3.45
CA LEU A 377 -14.37 10.97 -4.73
C LEU A 377 -15.85 10.67 -4.45
N PRO A 378 -16.72 11.63 -4.81
CA PRO A 378 -18.13 11.63 -4.40
C PRO A 378 -18.92 10.46 -4.96
#